data_AF-A0A9E1REY0-F1
#
_entry.id   AF-A0A9E1REY0-F1
#
_cell.length_a   1.000
_cell.length_b   1.000
_cell.length_c   1.000
_cell.angle_alpha   90.00
_cell.angle_beta   90.00
_cell.angle_gamma   90.00
#
_symmetry.space_group_name_H-M   'P 1'
#
loop_
_entity.id
_entity.type
_entity.pdbx_description
1 polymer ?
#
loop_
_entity_poly.entity_id
_entity_poly.type
_entity_poly.pdbx_seq_one_letter_code
_entity_poly.pdbx_strand_id
1 'polypeptide(L)'
;DQYTLAFIKEGGAGRNGGPPGELFLKVCTQPHPKFKRVKNDIIQEVFISANLAEEGGPLEVETLNGKTTIQVEEETLVGEELRVPGEGAAISWGKKRGDLIIKFNIEVE
;
A
#
# COMPACT_ATOMS: atom_id res chain seq x y z
N ASP A 1 -9.75 3.46 -2.44
CA ASP A 1 -9.92 3.03 -3.84
C ASP A 1 -11.40 2.90 -4.16
N GLN A 2 -11.88 3.61 -5.19
CA GLN A 2 -13.28 3.59 -5.61
C GLN A 2 -13.36 3.59 -7.15
N TYR A 3 -12.64 2.67 -7.78
CA TYR A 3 -12.75 2.50 -9.22
C TYR A 3 -14.05 1.77 -9.54
N THR A 4 -14.82 2.32 -10.46
CA THR A 4 -16.00 1.67 -11.04
C THR A 4 -15.68 1.30 -12.48
N LEU A 5 -15.77 0.02 -12.79
CA LEU A 5 -15.69 -0.50 -14.15
C LEU A 5 -17.11 -0.60 -14.71
N ALA A 6 -17.32 -0.09 -15.92
CA ALA A 6 -18.60 -0.15 -16.61
C ALA A 6 -18.49 -1.06 -17.83
N PHE A 7 -19.38 -2.03 -17.93
CA PHE A 7 -19.49 -2.94 -19.07
C PHE A 7 -20.83 -2.70 -19.77
N ILE A 8 -20.74 -2.21 -21.00
CA ILE A 8 -21.90 -1.83 -21.81
C ILE A 8 -22.54 -3.09 -22.37
N LYS A 9 -23.87 -3.23 -22.23
CA LYS A 9 -24.67 -4.40 -22.67
C LYS A 9 -24.36 -5.72 -21.94
N GLU A 10 -23.66 -5.66 -20.81
CA GLU A 10 -23.43 -6.81 -19.93
C GLU A 10 -24.34 -6.79 -18.69
N GLY A 11 -25.27 -5.83 -18.63
CA GLY A 11 -26.28 -5.75 -17.57
C GLY A 11 -27.46 -6.69 -17.80
N GLY A 12 -28.48 -6.56 -16.95
CA GLY A 12 -29.70 -7.35 -17.07
C GLY A 12 -30.41 -7.20 -18.42
N ALA A 13 -31.15 -8.23 -18.83
CA ALA A 13 -31.90 -8.24 -20.09
C ALA A 13 -32.90 -7.07 -20.17
N GLY A 14 -32.99 -6.43 -21.34
CA GLY A 14 -33.92 -5.35 -21.60
C GLY A 14 -35.37 -5.83 -21.70
N ARG A 15 -36.31 -4.97 -21.33
CA ARG A 15 -37.76 -5.28 -21.42
C ARG A 15 -38.19 -5.35 -22.89
N ASN A 16 -39.11 -6.27 -23.21
CA ASN A 16 -39.70 -6.43 -24.56
C ASN A 16 -38.67 -6.61 -25.69
N GLY A 17 -37.56 -7.34 -25.44
CA GLY A 17 -36.50 -7.54 -26.43
C GLY A 17 -35.57 -6.34 -26.61
N GLY A 18 -35.64 -5.34 -25.72
CA GLY A 18 -34.70 -4.23 -25.67
C GLY A 18 -33.27 -4.69 -25.35
N PRO A 19 -32.26 -3.86 -25.69
CA PRO A 19 -30.86 -4.20 -25.43
C PRO A 19 -30.60 -4.38 -23.92
N PRO A 20 -29.64 -5.24 -23.53
CA PRO A 20 -29.23 -5.37 -22.14
C PRO A 20 -28.70 -4.05 -21.57
N GLY A 21 -28.88 -3.86 -20.27
CA GLY A 21 -28.38 -2.70 -19.55
C GLY A 21 -26.86 -2.70 -19.37
N GLU A 22 -26.37 -1.88 -18.46
CA GLU A 22 -24.94 -1.79 -18.10
C GLU A 22 -24.67 -2.53 -16.80
N LEU A 23 -23.48 -3.15 -16.71
CA LEU A 23 -22.96 -3.74 -15.47
C LEU A 23 -21.90 -2.81 -14.89
N PHE A 24 -22.12 -2.36 -13.67
CA PHE A 24 -21.14 -1.58 -12.90
C PHE A 24 -20.48 -2.47 -11.85
N LEU A 25 -19.16 -2.59 -11.90
CA LEU A 25 -18.37 -3.28 -10.89
C LEU A 25 -17.58 -2.26 -10.07
N LYS A 26 -17.78 -2.27 -8.75
CA LYS A 26 -17.01 -1.43 -7.82
C LYS A 26 -15.85 -2.24 -7.24
N VAL A 27 -14.63 -1.75 -7.44
CA VAL A 27 -13.43 -2.38 -6.86
C VAL A 27 -13.30 -1.94 -5.40
N CYS A 28 -13.29 -2.91 -4.50
CA CYS A 28 -13.09 -2.72 -3.07
C CYS A 28 -11.79 -3.41 -2.65
N THR A 29 -10.81 -2.63 -2.19
CA THR A 29 -9.55 -3.16 -1.65
C THR A 29 -9.80 -3.73 -0.26
N GLN A 30 -9.44 -5.00 -0.06
CA GLN A 30 -9.51 -5.63 1.25
C GLN A 30 -8.38 -5.12 2.16
N PRO A 31 -8.61 -5.01 3.49
CA PRO A 31 -7.53 -4.73 4.44
C PRO A 31 -6.43 -5.79 4.33
N HIS A 32 -5.17 -5.35 4.33
CA HIS A 32 -4.00 -6.24 4.34
C HIS A 32 -3.37 -6.23 5.74
N PRO A 33 -2.91 -7.38 6.27
CA PRO A 33 -2.39 -7.46 7.64
C PRO A 33 -1.15 -6.60 7.88
N LYS A 34 -0.28 -6.45 6.88
CA LYS A 34 1.00 -5.71 7.00
C LYS A 34 0.99 -4.32 6.37
N PHE A 35 0.07 -4.07 5.44
CA PHE A 35 0.15 -2.90 4.56
C PHE A 35 -1.14 -2.11 4.62
N LYS A 36 -1.00 -0.80 4.77
CA LYS A 36 -2.12 0.14 4.71
C LYS A 36 -1.89 1.09 3.56
N ARG A 37 -2.76 1.05 2.56
CA ARG A 37 -2.71 2.00 1.45
C ARG A 37 -3.36 3.32 1.84
N VAL A 38 -2.63 4.42 1.68
CA VAL A 38 -3.14 5.79 1.80
C VAL A 38 -2.88 6.52 0.49
N LYS A 39 -3.95 6.72 -0.30
CA LYS A 39 -3.86 7.22 -1.68
C LYS A 39 -2.93 6.34 -2.52
N ASN A 40 -1.72 6.81 -2.80
CA ASN A 40 -0.71 6.09 -3.59
C ASN A 40 0.43 5.55 -2.74
N ASP A 41 0.51 5.95 -1.48
CA ASP A 41 1.57 5.51 -0.59
C ASP A 41 1.11 4.26 0.16
N ILE A 42 2.08 3.42 0.50
CA ILE A 42 1.89 2.23 1.31
C ILE A 42 2.53 2.50 2.67
N ILE A 43 1.79 2.28 3.74
CA ILE A 43 2.29 2.39 5.10
C ILE A 43 2.49 0.98 5.64
N GLN A 44 3.66 0.75 6.24
CA GLN A 44 3.99 -0.46 6.97
C GLN A 44 4.51 -0.07 8.35
N GLU A 45 4.00 -0.71 9.39
CA GLU A 45 4.57 -0.60 10.73
C GLU A 45 5.63 -1.69 10.91
N VAL A 46 6.82 -1.28 11.37
CA VAL A 46 7.96 -2.17 11.57
C VAL A 46 8.41 -2.03 13.01
N PHE A 47 8.54 -3.18 13.68
CA PHE A 47 9.05 -3.27 15.03
C PHE A 47 10.56 -3.51 14.97
N ILE A 48 11.32 -2.66 15.65
CA ILE A 48 12.78 -2.74 15.75
C ILE A 48 13.20 -2.92 17.20
N SER A 49 14.36 -3.56 17.43
CA SER A 49 14.93 -3.68 18.76
C SER A 49 15.39 -2.32 19.29
N ALA A 50 15.43 -2.16 20.62
CA ALA A 50 15.94 -0.94 21.24
C ALA A 50 17.39 -0.64 20.80
N ASN A 51 18.24 -1.67 20.66
CA ASN A 51 19.61 -1.51 20.20
C ASN A 51 19.68 -0.96 18.76
N LEU A 52 18.85 -1.47 17.84
CA LEU A 52 18.80 -0.96 16.47
C LEU A 52 18.24 0.47 16.39
N ALA A 53 17.31 0.82 17.29
CA ALA A 53 16.81 2.17 17.40
C ALA A 53 17.86 3.16 17.93
N GLU A 54 18.72 2.74 18.86
CA GLU A 54 19.80 3.55 19.42
C GLU A 54 20.99 3.70 18.46
N GLU A 55 21.53 2.59 17.96
CA GLU A 55 22.76 2.56 17.17
C GLU A 55 22.54 2.75 15.66
N GLY A 56 21.30 2.57 15.18
CA GLY A 56 20.98 2.55 13.75
C GLY A 56 21.55 1.33 13.03
N GLY A 57 21.32 1.26 11.72
CA GLY A 57 21.91 0.21 10.86
C GLY A 57 20.98 -0.36 9.80
N PRO A 58 21.45 -1.38 9.05
CA PRO A 58 20.69 -1.97 7.96
C PRO A 58 19.51 -2.80 8.48
N LEU A 59 18.33 -2.59 7.90
CA LEU A 59 17.13 -3.38 8.18
C LEU A 59 16.49 -3.86 6.87
N GLU A 60 16.22 -5.16 6.78
CA GLU A 60 15.46 -5.73 5.66
C GLU A 60 13.96 -5.58 5.92
N VAL A 61 13.25 -4.97 4.96
CA VAL A 61 11.81 -4.75 5.03
C VAL A 61 11.10 -5.32 3.80
N GLU A 62 9.85 -5.73 3.97
CA GLU A 62 9.01 -6.20 2.88
C GLU A 62 8.42 -5.02 2.10
N THR A 63 8.32 -5.16 0.78
CA THR A 63 7.59 -4.21 -0.07
C THR A 63 6.54 -4.97 -0.88
N LEU A 64 5.70 -4.25 -1.63
CA LEU A 64 4.75 -4.90 -2.55
C LEU A 64 5.45 -5.69 -3.67
N ASN A 65 6.73 -5.42 -3.93
CA ASN A 65 7.49 -6.03 -5.04
C ASN A 65 8.53 -7.06 -4.55
N GLY A 66 8.64 -7.31 -3.23
CA GLY A 66 9.62 -8.22 -2.67
C GLY A 66 10.19 -7.71 -1.36
N LYS A 67 11.51 -7.61 -1.27
CA LYS A 67 12.22 -7.11 -0.09
C LYS A 67 13.19 -6.03 -0.50
N THR A 68 13.45 -5.09 0.40
CA THR A 68 14.47 -4.05 0.24
C THR A 68 15.21 -3.84 1.56
N THR A 69 16.45 -3.40 1.48
CA THR A 69 17.23 -3.03 2.66
C THR A 69 17.18 -1.51 2.81
N ILE A 70 16.77 -1.06 3.99
CA ILE A 70 16.81 0.34 4.41
C ILE A 70 17.93 0.56 5.42
N GLN A 71 18.31 1.82 5.63
CA GLN A 71 19.15 2.22 6.75
C GLN A 71 18.25 2.88 7.79
N VAL A 72 18.28 2.37 9.02
CA VAL A 72 17.70 2.99 10.20
C VAL A 72 18.71 3.99 10.74
N GLU A 73 18.26 5.20 11.02
CA GLU A 73 19.12 6.25 11.59
C GLU A 73 19.38 5.97 13.08
N GLU A 74 20.51 6.44 13.59
CA GLU A 74 20.77 6.42 15.03
C GLU A 74 19.74 7.27 15.77
N GLU A 75 19.45 6.91 17.02
CA GLU A 75 18.44 7.61 17.86
C GLU A 75 17.01 7.64 17.27
N THR A 76 16.62 6.65 16.45
CA THR A 76 15.28 6.52 15.87
C THR A 76 14.20 6.41 16.97
N LEU A 77 13.13 7.20 16.87
CA LEU A 77 12.05 7.23 17.85
C LEU A 77 10.80 6.44 17.42
N VAL A 78 9.97 6.07 18.40
CA VAL A 78 8.65 5.48 18.13
C VAL A 78 7.77 6.45 17.36
N GLY A 79 7.19 5.95 16.27
CA GLY A 79 6.32 6.70 15.38
C GLY A 79 7.06 7.54 14.34
N GLU A 80 8.39 7.52 14.35
CA GLU A 80 9.20 8.11 13.28
C GLU A 80 8.97 7.39 11.96
N GLU A 81 9.05 8.13 10.85
CA GLU A 81 8.71 7.65 9.52
C GLU A 81 9.91 7.74 8.58
N LEU A 82 10.29 6.62 7.99
CA LEU A 82 11.23 6.56 6.88
C LEU A 82 10.48 6.38 5.56
N ARG A 83 10.84 7.18 4.55
CA ARG A 83 10.25 7.10 3.22
C ARG A 83 11.18 6.39 2.24
N VAL A 84 10.68 5.33 1.61
CA VAL A 84 11.35 4.60 0.53
C VAL A 84 10.69 4.96 -0.81
N PRO A 85 11.33 5.80 -1.63
CA PRO A 85 10.71 6.31 -2.85
C PRO A 85 10.38 5.22 -3.86
N GLY A 86 9.19 5.30 -4.47
CA GLY A 86 8.80 4.42 -5.58
C GLY A 86 8.35 3.01 -5.20
N GLU A 87 8.41 2.63 -3.92
CA GLU A 87 7.92 1.33 -3.43
C GLU A 87 6.42 1.32 -3.04
N GLY A 88 5.70 2.43 -3.30
CA GLY A 88 4.27 2.54 -3.07
C GLY A 88 3.40 1.94 -4.18
N ALA A 89 2.10 2.28 -4.18
CA ALA A 89 1.16 1.85 -5.20
C ALA A 89 1.31 2.64 -6.52
N ALA A 90 0.90 2.05 -7.64
CA ALA A 90 0.86 2.74 -8.92
C ALA A 90 -0.15 3.90 -8.91
N ILE A 91 0.27 5.08 -9.39
CA ILE A 91 -0.54 6.31 -9.37
C ILE A 91 -1.56 6.34 -10.53
N SER A 92 -1.28 5.64 -11.63
CA SER A 92 -2.16 5.50 -12.81
C SER A 92 -1.64 4.35 -13.70
N TRP A 93 -2.13 4.23 -14.93
CA TRP A 93 -1.68 3.28 -15.97
C TRP A 93 -0.24 3.50 -16.49
N GLY A 94 0.64 4.08 -15.68
CA GLY A 94 2.03 4.41 -16.03
C GLY A 94 3.04 3.92 -14.99
N LYS A 95 4.32 4.24 -15.22
CA LYS A 95 5.45 3.80 -14.38
C LYS A 95 5.58 4.52 -13.04
N LYS A 96 4.83 5.61 -12.81
CA LYS A 96 4.97 6.43 -11.60
C LYS A 96 4.26 5.74 -10.42
N ARG A 97 5.00 5.58 -9.32
CA ARG A 97 4.53 4.97 -8.07
C ARG A 97 4.59 6.00 -6.94
N GLY A 98 3.76 5.80 -5.92
CA GLY A 98 3.94 6.46 -4.63
C GLY A 98 5.11 5.84 -3.86
N ASP A 99 5.17 6.12 -2.57
CA ASP A 99 6.27 5.71 -1.72
C ASP A 99 5.83 4.65 -0.70
N LEU A 100 6.79 3.88 -0.19
CA LEU A 100 6.60 3.10 1.03
C LEU A 100 7.00 3.97 2.21
N ILE A 101 6.11 4.08 3.20
CA ILE A 101 6.32 4.80 4.45
C ILE A 101 6.44 3.73 5.54
N ILE A 102 7.62 3.66 6.14
CA ILE A 102 7.93 2.74 7.22
C ILE A 102 7.78 3.53 8.51
N LYS A 103 6.85 3.10 9.36
CA LYS A 103 6.64 3.68 10.67
C LYS A 103 7.28 2.77 11.71
N PHE A 104 8.25 3.30 12.44
CA PHE A 104 8.97 2.52 13.44
C PHE A 104 8.20 2.40 14.75
N ASN A 105 8.21 1.22 15.32
CA ASN A 105 7.86 0.94 16.71
C ASN A 105 9.04 0.22 17.36
N ILE A 106 9.20 0.34 18.67
CA ILE A 106 10.27 -0.33 19.41
C ILE A 106 9.67 -1.53 20.14
N GLU A 107 10.29 -2.69 19.98
CA GLU A 107 9.94 -3.87 20.76
C GLU A 107 10.30 -3.64 22.22
N VAL A 108 9.33 -3.86 23.11
CA VAL A 108 9.55 -3.85 24.55
C VAL A 108 9.72 -5.31 24.96
N GLU A 109 10.94 -5.72 25.27
CA GLU A 109 11.25 -7.04 25.84
C GLU A 109 10.69 -7.20 27.26
#